data_AF-A0A7W1K7Y1-F1
#
_entry.id   AF-A0A7W1K7Y1-F1
#
_cell.length_a   1.000
_cell.length_b   1.000
_cell.length_c   1.000
_cell.angle_alpha   90.00
_cell.angle_beta   90.00
_cell.angle_gamma   90.00
#
_symmetry.space_group_name_H-M   'P 1'
#
loop_
_entity.id
_entity.type
_entity.pdbx_description
1 polymer ?
#
loop_
_entity_poly.entity_id
_entity_poly.type
_entity_poly.pdbx_seq_one_letter_code
_entity_poly.pdbx_strand_id
1 'polypeptide(L)'
;MTTTIDVPVNTMIADLDVGLRDLLLAQLRRHGFDDIDVSFETPTTAWSGTLTRPTVNLFLCDIRRSAKPGQSGPDSGRANGRSTESPPSMRVDCIFAVTTWSKAVADEHRLLSQVLGVLFAHPILDGQLGPRFDDDAQRFSIIASVGEQRPEQRADFWRSVGGVYKPALDYVVTMAVESGVTVERGPDVRAMSLRTGILERPGHDVQEMANVGGIVRDASGAPVADAWVAVTTLGRFATSGPDGRFRLRRVPPGSHEVRVRGRDGSEATVGVRVPTEVLNVVLSAPAKAGGGAKR
;
A
#
# COMPACT_ATOMS: atom_id res chain seq x y z
N MET A 1 -10.82 -8.64 17.67
CA MET A 1 -10.34 -7.90 16.49
C MET A 1 -11.48 -7.02 16.05
N THR A 2 -11.29 -5.71 16.07
CA THR A 2 -12.30 -4.76 15.63
C THR A 2 -11.99 -4.42 14.18
N THR A 3 -12.91 -4.75 13.28
CA THR A 3 -12.81 -4.38 11.85
C THR A 3 -13.53 -3.06 11.66
N THR A 4 -12.82 -2.04 11.18
CA THR A 4 -13.43 -0.77 10.77
C THR A 4 -13.42 -0.71 9.26
N ILE A 5 -14.58 -0.43 8.66
CA ILE A 5 -14.72 -0.23 7.22
C ILE A 5 -15.02 1.24 7.03
N ASP A 6 -14.03 1.99 6.57
CA ASP A 6 -14.18 3.40 6.20
C ASP A 6 -13.87 3.52 4.71
N VAL A 7 -14.89 3.27 3.87
CA VAL A 7 -14.74 3.37 2.42
C VAL A 7 -14.65 4.85 2.07
N PRO A 8 -13.50 5.34 1.55
CA PRO A 8 -13.39 6.74 1.16
C PRO A 8 -14.32 7.03 0.00
N VAL A 9 -14.75 8.30 -0.13
CA VAL A 9 -15.38 8.77 -1.37
C VAL A 9 -14.37 8.58 -2.49
N ASN A 10 -14.65 7.61 -3.37
CA ASN A 10 -13.75 7.22 -4.44
C ASN A 10 -14.37 7.63 -5.78
N THR A 11 -13.80 8.66 -6.40
CA THR A 11 -14.19 9.17 -7.72
C THR A 11 -13.25 8.68 -8.84
N MET A 12 -12.40 7.68 -8.56
CA MET A 12 -11.31 7.26 -9.45
C MET A 12 -11.71 7.02 -10.91
N ILE A 13 -12.87 6.39 -11.18
CA ILE A 13 -13.32 6.15 -12.56
C ILE A 13 -13.71 7.48 -13.24
N ALA A 14 -14.43 8.35 -12.54
CA ALA A 14 -14.81 9.66 -13.06
C ALA A 14 -13.58 10.56 -13.24
N ASP A 15 -12.62 10.48 -12.33
CA ASP A 15 -11.35 11.20 -12.43
C ASP A 15 -10.53 10.70 -13.61
N LEU A 16 -10.54 9.37 -13.86
CA LEU A 16 -9.90 8.77 -15.04
C LEU A 16 -10.51 9.32 -16.33
N ASP A 17 -11.83 9.42 -16.42
CA ASP A 17 -12.50 9.97 -17.61
C ASP A 17 -12.05 11.43 -17.86
N VAL A 18 -11.97 12.24 -16.80
CA VAL A 18 -11.48 13.62 -16.92
C VAL A 18 -10.01 13.65 -17.34
N GLY A 19 -9.16 12.83 -16.73
CA GLY A 19 -7.73 12.77 -17.05
C GLY A 19 -7.47 12.32 -18.49
N LEU A 20 -8.18 11.30 -18.97
CA LEU A 20 -8.05 10.81 -20.35
C LEU A 20 -8.58 11.83 -21.36
N ARG A 21 -9.66 12.54 -21.03
CA ARG A 21 -10.19 13.65 -21.83
C ARG A 21 -9.12 14.72 -22.03
N ASP A 22 -8.54 15.20 -20.94
CA ASP A 22 -7.59 16.29 -20.95
C ASP A 22 -6.30 15.88 -21.67
N LEU A 23 -5.81 14.67 -21.42
CA LEU A 23 -4.65 14.09 -22.13
C LEU A 23 -4.90 14.05 -23.64
N LEU A 24 -6.02 13.48 -24.09
CA LEU A 24 -6.31 13.37 -25.52
C LEU A 24 -6.49 14.73 -26.18
N LEU A 25 -7.26 15.64 -25.58
CA LEU A 25 -7.45 16.99 -26.12
C LEU A 25 -6.12 17.75 -26.23
N ALA A 26 -5.27 17.67 -25.20
CA ALA A 26 -3.96 18.31 -25.21
C ALA A 26 -3.06 17.77 -26.34
N GLN A 27 -2.99 16.45 -26.49
CA GLN A 27 -2.15 15.83 -27.52
C GLN A 27 -2.70 16.06 -28.93
N LEU A 28 -4.01 15.93 -29.13
CA LEU A 28 -4.65 16.15 -30.44
C LEU A 28 -4.44 17.58 -30.94
N ARG A 29 -4.61 18.59 -30.08
CA ARG A 29 -4.33 20.00 -30.41
C ARG A 29 -2.89 20.22 -30.88
N ARG A 30 -1.91 19.61 -30.19
CA ARG A 30 -0.49 19.70 -30.58
C ARG A 30 -0.21 19.13 -31.97
N HIS A 31 -1.08 18.25 -32.46
CA HIS A 31 -0.99 17.63 -33.78
C HIS A 31 -1.95 18.26 -34.80
N GLY A 32 -2.50 19.45 -34.53
CA GLY A 32 -3.32 20.23 -35.47
C GLY A 32 -4.80 19.82 -35.51
N PHE A 33 -5.28 19.13 -34.48
CA PHE A 33 -6.68 18.77 -34.31
C PHE A 33 -7.34 19.64 -33.24
N ASP A 34 -7.67 20.89 -33.59
CA ASP A 34 -8.10 21.91 -32.62
C ASP A 34 -9.60 21.91 -32.28
N ASP A 35 -10.45 21.36 -33.16
CA ASP A 35 -11.92 21.34 -33.03
C ASP A 35 -12.50 19.92 -32.80
N ILE A 36 -11.90 19.19 -31.88
CA ILE A 36 -12.32 17.82 -31.54
C ILE A 36 -12.95 17.76 -30.15
N ASP A 37 -14.02 16.97 -30.04
CA ASP A 37 -14.62 16.59 -28.77
C ASP A 37 -14.15 15.22 -28.30
N VAL A 38 -14.17 15.03 -26.97
CA VAL A 38 -13.99 13.73 -26.34
C VAL A 38 -15.22 13.43 -25.47
N SER A 39 -15.88 12.31 -25.75
CA SER A 39 -17.08 11.84 -25.07
C SER A 39 -16.88 10.46 -24.44
N PHE A 40 -17.59 10.17 -23.35
CA PHE A 40 -17.57 8.87 -22.65
C PHE A 40 -18.95 8.20 -22.66
N GLU A 41 -19.93 8.80 -23.35
CA GLU A 41 -21.29 8.27 -23.43
C GLU A 41 -21.36 7.01 -24.28
N THR A 42 -22.42 6.23 -24.09
CA THR A 42 -22.70 5.07 -24.93
C THR A 42 -22.93 5.52 -26.37
N PRO A 43 -22.17 4.99 -27.35
CA PRO A 43 -22.22 5.42 -28.75
C PRO A 43 -23.46 4.87 -29.49
N THR A 44 -24.63 5.34 -29.10
CA THR A 44 -25.92 4.98 -29.73
C THR A 44 -26.18 5.78 -31.00
N THR A 45 -27.13 5.31 -31.82
CA THR A 45 -27.58 6.05 -33.01
C THR A 45 -28.18 7.43 -32.64
N ALA A 46 -28.91 7.52 -31.52
CA ALA A 46 -29.46 8.78 -31.03
C ALA A 46 -28.36 9.75 -30.62
N TRP A 47 -27.36 9.28 -29.86
CA TRP A 47 -26.21 10.09 -29.45
C TRP A 47 -25.40 10.59 -30.64
N SER A 48 -25.01 9.69 -31.56
CA SER A 48 -24.21 10.05 -32.74
C SER A 48 -24.92 11.06 -33.65
N GLY A 49 -26.26 11.05 -33.69
CA GLY A 49 -27.07 12.05 -34.40
C GLY A 49 -27.02 13.46 -33.81
N THR A 50 -26.59 13.61 -32.55
CA THR A 50 -26.43 14.93 -31.89
C THR A 50 -25.07 15.58 -32.15
N LEU A 51 -24.12 14.83 -32.70
CA LEU A 51 -22.74 15.29 -32.89
C LEU A 51 -22.66 16.33 -34.01
N THR A 52 -22.09 17.49 -33.68
CA THR A 52 -21.93 18.60 -34.63
C THR A 52 -20.50 18.77 -35.14
N ARG A 53 -19.52 18.15 -34.47
CA ARG A 53 -18.08 18.22 -34.76
C ARG A 53 -17.40 16.86 -34.60
N PRO A 54 -16.19 16.65 -35.17
CA PRO A 54 -15.46 15.40 -35.01
C PRO A 54 -15.29 15.05 -33.53
N THR A 55 -15.61 13.82 -33.15
CA THR A 55 -15.64 13.39 -31.74
C THR A 55 -14.92 12.05 -31.58
N VAL A 56 -14.02 11.99 -30.61
CA VAL A 56 -13.47 10.73 -30.10
C VAL A 56 -14.37 10.26 -28.95
N ASN A 57 -14.82 9.02 -28.99
CA ASN A 57 -15.62 8.43 -27.93
C ASN A 57 -14.84 7.31 -27.23
N LEU A 58 -14.73 7.39 -25.91
CA LEU A 58 -14.12 6.39 -25.04
C LEU A 58 -15.21 5.77 -24.18
N PHE A 59 -15.88 4.74 -24.69
CA PHE A 59 -16.94 4.08 -23.95
C PHE A 59 -16.36 3.00 -23.03
N LEU A 60 -16.62 3.10 -21.72
CA LEU A 60 -16.19 2.09 -20.74
C LEU A 60 -17.03 0.82 -20.88
N CYS A 61 -16.48 -0.21 -21.52
CA CYS A 61 -17.20 -1.43 -21.85
C CYS A 61 -17.20 -2.47 -20.74
N ASP A 62 -16.08 -2.59 -20.02
CA ASP A 62 -15.90 -3.59 -18.97
C ASP A 62 -14.93 -3.08 -17.89
N ILE A 63 -15.14 -3.54 -16.66
CA ILE A 63 -14.24 -3.32 -15.53
C ILE A 63 -14.03 -4.66 -14.86
N ARG A 64 -12.79 -5.12 -14.79
CA ARG A 64 -12.46 -6.42 -14.20
C ARG A 64 -11.24 -6.35 -13.32
N ARG A 65 -11.08 -7.33 -12.44
CA ARG A 65 -9.85 -7.47 -11.67
C ARG A 65 -8.68 -7.77 -12.60
N SER A 66 -7.58 -7.04 -12.41
CA SER A 66 -6.37 -7.22 -13.20
C SER A 66 -5.60 -8.45 -12.74
N ALA A 67 -5.04 -9.19 -13.69
CA ALA A 67 -4.11 -10.29 -13.42
C ALA A 67 -2.68 -9.81 -13.14
N LYS A 68 -2.40 -8.52 -13.38
CA LYS A 68 -1.07 -7.94 -13.11
C LYS A 68 -0.81 -7.96 -11.60
N PRO A 69 0.43 -8.28 -11.16
CA PRO A 69 0.74 -8.35 -9.75
C PRO A 69 0.34 -7.06 -9.02
N GLY A 70 -0.36 -7.22 -7.90
CA GLY A 70 -0.61 -6.16 -6.93
C GLY A 70 0.40 -6.22 -5.78
N GLN A 71 0.05 -5.62 -4.64
CA GLN A 71 0.88 -5.65 -3.44
C GLN A 71 1.07 -7.09 -2.93
N SER A 72 2.32 -7.45 -2.61
CA SER A 72 2.63 -8.72 -1.96
C SER A 72 2.47 -8.58 -0.44
N GLY A 73 1.23 -8.75 0.02
CA GLY A 73 0.90 -8.80 1.44
C GLY A 73 0.13 -7.57 1.94
N PRO A 74 -0.47 -7.66 3.14
CA PRO A 74 -1.24 -6.57 3.72
C PRO A 74 -0.35 -5.37 4.05
N ASP A 75 -0.94 -4.17 3.94
CA ASP A 75 -0.27 -2.93 4.32
C ASP A 75 -0.36 -2.76 5.84
N SER A 76 0.79 -2.57 6.50
CA SER A 76 0.87 -2.49 7.96
C SER A 76 1.15 -1.06 8.40
N GLY A 77 0.16 -0.42 9.02
CA GLY A 77 0.27 0.89 9.63
C GLY A 77 0.50 0.80 11.14
N ARG A 78 1.13 1.85 11.71
CA ARG A 78 1.18 2.05 13.16
C ARG A 78 0.54 3.39 13.49
N ALA A 79 -0.54 3.35 14.29
CA ALA A 79 -1.16 4.53 14.85
C ALA A 79 -1.36 4.34 16.36
N ASN A 80 -0.91 5.29 17.18
CA ASN A 80 -1.16 5.33 18.63
C ASN A 80 -0.78 4.04 19.39
N GLY A 81 0.34 3.38 19.02
CA GLY A 81 0.81 2.16 19.68
C GLY A 81 0.07 0.88 19.30
N ARG A 82 -0.85 0.96 18.33
CA ARG A 82 -1.62 -0.15 17.79
C ARG A 82 -1.20 -0.44 16.35
N SER A 83 -1.16 -1.72 15.99
CA SER A 83 -0.87 -2.15 14.63
C SER A 83 -2.19 -2.23 13.87
N THR A 84 -2.30 -1.47 12.78
CA THR A 84 -3.40 -1.60 11.83
C THR A 84 -2.92 -2.33 10.60
N GLU A 85 -3.78 -3.15 10.03
CA GLU A 85 -3.50 -3.91 8.81
C GLU A 85 -4.63 -3.69 7.82
N SER A 86 -4.28 -3.25 6.62
CA SER A 86 -5.23 -3.09 5.52
C SER A 86 -4.95 -4.16 4.46
N PRO A 87 -5.99 -4.75 3.85
CA PRO A 87 -5.78 -5.71 2.80
C PRO A 87 -5.09 -5.02 1.59
N PRO A 88 -4.32 -5.78 0.80
CA PRO A 88 -3.63 -5.22 -0.35
C PRO A 88 -4.62 -4.60 -1.35
N SER A 89 -4.27 -3.45 -1.93
CA SER A 89 -5.11 -2.77 -2.92
C SER A 89 -5.40 -3.69 -4.11
N MET A 90 -6.65 -3.71 -4.57
CA MET A 90 -7.04 -4.47 -5.75
C MET A 90 -6.67 -3.69 -7.01
N ARG A 91 -5.99 -4.31 -7.96
CA ARG A 91 -5.82 -3.71 -9.30
C ARG A 91 -7.00 -4.08 -10.18
N VAL A 92 -7.52 -3.11 -10.91
CA VAL A 92 -8.61 -3.26 -11.88
C VAL A 92 -8.13 -2.84 -13.26
N ASP A 93 -8.63 -3.51 -14.29
CA ASP A 93 -8.49 -3.14 -15.69
C ASP A 93 -9.81 -2.47 -16.13
N CYS A 94 -9.75 -1.19 -16.45
CA CYS A 94 -10.84 -0.43 -17.09
C CYS A 94 -10.66 -0.53 -18.61
N ILE A 95 -11.61 -1.16 -19.30
CA ILE A 95 -11.51 -1.46 -20.73
C ILE A 95 -12.44 -0.53 -21.50
N PHE A 96 -11.86 0.38 -22.27
CA PHE A 96 -12.57 1.32 -23.12
C PHE A 96 -12.59 0.83 -24.57
N ALA A 97 -13.75 0.91 -25.22
CA ALA A 97 -13.84 0.88 -26.68
C ALA A 97 -13.74 2.31 -27.21
N VAL A 98 -12.63 2.61 -27.88
CA VAL A 98 -12.35 3.91 -28.46
C VAL A 98 -12.82 3.95 -29.90
N THR A 99 -13.78 4.82 -30.21
CA THR A 99 -14.31 5.05 -31.56
C THR A 99 -14.16 6.50 -31.96
N THR A 100 -14.21 6.77 -33.26
CA THR A 100 -14.12 8.14 -33.81
C THR A 100 -15.28 8.40 -34.75
N TRP A 101 -15.85 9.60 -34.64
CA TRP A 101 -17.06 10.00 -35.33
C TRP A 101 -16.82 11.30 -36.09
N SER A 102 -17.13 11.29 -37.38
CA SER A 102 -17.04 12.46 -38.25
C SER A 102 -18.07 12.35 -39.38
N LYS A 103 -18.21 13.41 -40.19
CA LYS A 103 -19.09 13.41 -41.37
C LYS A 103 -18.57 12.50 -42.49
N ALA A 104 -17.24 12.34 -42.59
CA ALA A 104 -16.59 11.53 -43.61
C ALA A 104 -15.74 10.42 -42.98
N VAL A 105 -15.86 9.19 -43.50
CA VAL A 105 -15.11 8.01 -43.02
C VAL A 105 -13.60 8.20 -43.12
N ALA A 106 -13.11 8.91 -44.13
CA ALA A 106 -11.69 9.22 -44.27
C ALA A 106 -11.18 10.06 -43.08
N ASP A 107 -11.98 10.99 -42.58
CA ASP A 107 -11.62 11.82 -41.42
C ASP A 107 -11.71 11.01 -40.12
N GLU A 108 -12.66 10.08 -40.02
CA GLU A 108 -12.71 9.12 -38.91
C GLU A 108 -11.42 8.31 -38.84
N HIS A 109 -10.98 7.73 -39.97
CA HIS A 109 -9.74 6.94 -40.01
C HIS A 109 -8.49 7.78 -39.72
N ARG A 110 -8.43 9.04 -40.20
CA ARG A 110 -7.35 9.97 -39.88
C ARG A 110 -7.29 10.27 -38.38
N LEU A 111 -8.43 10.58 -37.78
CA LEU A 111 -8.53 10.83 -36.35
C LEU A 111 -8.19 9.58 -35.54
N LEU A 112 -8.70 8.41 -35.92
CA LEU A 112 -8.43 7.15 -35.25
C LEU A 112 -6.94 6.79 -35.29
N SER A 113 -6.28 7.05 -36.42
CA SER A 113 -4.84 6.86 -36.57
C SER A 113 -4.04 7.76 -35.63
N GLN A 114 -4.45 9.03 -35.50
CA GLN A 114 -3.82 9.95 -34.57
C GLN A 114 -4.03 9.53 -33.12
N VAL A 115 -5.27 9.15 -32.74
CA VAL A 115 -5.60 8.68 -31.40
C VAL A 115 -4.79 7.42 -31.06
N LEU A 116 -4.69 6.47 -31.99
CA LEU A 116 -3.84 5.29 -31.81
C LEU A 116 -2.40 5.67 -31.51
N GLY A 117 -1.81 6.60 -32.27
CA GLY A 117 -0.45 7.08 -32.05
C GLY A 117 -0.28 7.72 -30.67
N VAL A 118 -1.23 8.54 -30.22
CA VAL A 118 -1.21 9.15 -28.88
C VAL A 118 -1.28 8.10 -27.79
N LEU A 119 -2.26 7.19 -27.84
CA LEU A 119 -2.43 6.15 -26.82
C LEU A 119 -1.22 5.21 -26.76
N PHE A 120 -0.65 4.84 -27.91
CA PHE A 120 0.54 4.00 -27.99
C PHE A 120 1.78 4.69 -27.40
N ALA A 121 1.88 6.02 -27.51
CA ALA A 121 2.97 6.80 -26.95
C ALA A 121 2.90 6.98 -25.41
N HIS A 122 1.75 6.70 -24.78
CA HIS A 122 1.53 6.90 -23.35
C HIS A 122 1.16 5.58 -22.63
N PRO A 123 2.05 4.57 -22.58
CA PRO A 123 1.80 3.31 -21.88
C PRO A 123 1.86 3.45 -20.34
N ILE A 124 2.40 4.57 -19.84
CA ILE A 124 2.45 4.93 -18.43
C ILE A 124 1.81 6.31 -18.29
N LEU A 125 0.79 6.41 -17.44
CA LEU A 125 -0.06 7.61 -17.31
C LEU A 125 0.26 8.46 -16.07
N ASP A 126 1.30 8.10 -15.33
CA ASP A 126 1.71 8.82 -14.12
C ASP A 126 2.06 10.29 -14.46
N GLY A 127 1.42 11.23 -13.76
CA GLY A 127 1.53 12.67 -14.02
C GLY A 127 0.92 13.16 -15.35
N GLN A 128 0.24 12.28 -16.10
CA GLN A 128 -0.40 12.64 -17.38
C GLN A 128 -1.91 12.89 -17.25
N LEU A 129 -2.55 12.39 -16.18
CA LEU A 129 -4.00 12.47 -15.97
C LEU A 129 -4.43 13.71 -15.15
N GLY A 130 -3.49 14.63 -14.92
CA GLY A 130 -3.73 15.87 -14.19
C GLY A 130 -3.74 15.70 -12.66
N PRO A 131 -4.05 16.78 -11.92
CA PRO A 131 -3.77 16.91 -10.49
C PRO A 131 -4.56 15.96 -9.59
N ARG A 132 -5.61 15.31 -10.11
CA ARG A 132 -6.40 14.32 -9.37
C ARG A 132 -5.65 13.00 -9.16
N PHE A 133 -4.61 12.76 -9.95
CA PHE A 133 -3.76 11.59 -9.84
C PHE A 133 -2.32 11.95 -9.40
N ASP A 134 -2.09 13.20 -9.00
CA ASP A 134 -0.83 13.65 -8.39
C ASP A 134 -0.81 13.28 -6.88
N ASP A 135 0.33 13.48 -6.21
CA ASP A 135 0.52 13.25 -4.77
C ASP A 135 0.18 11.84 -4.25
N ASP A 136 0.76 10.80 -4.84
CA ASP A 136 0.61 9.40 -4.41
C ASP A 136 -0.86 8.89 -4.41
N ALA A 137 -1.77 9.55 -5.15
CA ALA A 137 -3.17 9.14 -5.32
C ALA A 137 -3.31 7.69 -5.85
N GLN A 138 -2.26 7.17 -6.49
CA GLN A 138 -2.14 5.78 -6.87
C GLN A 138 -0.86 5.18 -6.29
N ARG A 139 -1.02 4.13 -5.47
CA ARG A 139 0.11 3.38 -4.91
C ARG A 139 0.94 2.63 -5.97
N PHE A 140 0.35 2.38 -7.13
CA PHE A 140 0.96 1.70 -8.25
C PHE A 140 0.87 2.59 -9.48
N SER A 141 1.90 2.52 -10.32
CA SER A 141 1.88 3.17 -11.63
C SER A 141 0.61 2.80 -12.41
N ILE A 142 -0.02 3.83 -12.99
CA ILE A 142 -1.17 3.69 -13.88
C ILE A 142 -0.62 3.28 -15.24
N ILE A 143 -0.90 2.05 -15.64
CA ILE A 143 -0.38 1.47 -16.88
C ILE A 143 -1.52 1.39 -17.89
N ALA A 144 -1.25 1.80 -19.11
CA ALA A 144 -2.19 1.72 -20.21
C ALA A 144 -1.66 0.83 -21.34
N SER A 145 -2.58 0.20 -22.07
CA SER A 145 -2.28 -0.57 -23.25
C SER A 145 -3.36 -0.40 -24.30
N VAL A 146 -2.97 -0.36 -25.57
CA VAL A 146 -3.88 -0.20 -26.71
C VAL A 146 -3.75 -1.40 -27.65
N GLY A 147 -4.88 -1.93 -28.10
CA GLY A 147 -4.90 -3.01 -29.09
C GLY A 147 -4.74 -4.43 -28.53
N GLU A 148 -4.79 -4.62 -27.21
CA GLU A 148 -4.85 -5.94 -26.57
C GLU A 148 -6.23 -6.61 -26.84
N GLN A 149 -6.43 -7.17 -28.03
CA GLN A 149 -7.72 -7.74 -28.46
C GLN A 149 -8.01 -9.13 -27.86
N ARG A 150 -9.28 -9.37 -27.48
CA ARG A 150 -9.96 -10.67 -27.60
C ARG A 150 -11.07 -10.56 -28.67
N PRO A 151 -10.87 -11.12 -29.88
CA PRO A 151 -11.75 -10.90 -31.04
C PRO A 151 -13.19 -11.38 -30.88
N GLU A 152 -13.41 -12.43 -30.09
CA GLU A 152 -14.66 -13.21 -30.07
C GLU A 152 -15.93 -12.48 -29.54
N GLN A 153 -15.83 -11.30 -28.92
CA GLN A 153 -16.99 -10.68 -28.21
C GLN A 153 -17.50 -9.36 -28.81
N ARG A 154 -16.84 -8.81 -29.85
CA ARG A 154 -17.12 -7.43 -30.32
C ARG A 154 -18.35 -7.29 -31.20
N ALA A 155 -18.55 -8.19 -32.17
CA ALA A 155 -19.64 -8.06 -33.13
C ALA A 155 -21.02 -8.19 -32.45
N ASP A 156 -21.15 -9.10 -31.48
CA ASP A 156 -22.37 -9.30 -30.73
C ASP A 156 -22.63 -8.17 -29.72
N PHE A 157 -21.56 -7.59 -29.14
CA PHE A 157 -21.65 -6.41 -28.29
C PHE A 157 -22.18 -5.18 -29.03
N TRP A 158 -21.63 -4.87 -30.20
CA TRP A 158 -22.10 -3.72 -30.99
C TRP A 158 -23.55 -3.90 -31.47
N ARG A 159 -23.97 -5.15 -31.74
CA ARG A 159 -25.38 -5.48 -32.05
C ARG A 159 -26.32 -5.26 -30.86
N SER A 160 -25.88 -5.52 -29.63
CA SER A 160 -26.72 -5.37 -28.43
C SER A 160 -26.85 -3.92 -27.95
N VAL A 161 -25.83 -3.09 -28.18
CA VAL A 161 -25.82 -1.66 -27.80
C VAL A 161 -26.67 -0.78 -28.74
N GLY A 162 -27.17 -1.33 -29.86
CA GLY A 162 -27.99 -0.59 -30.83
C GLY A 162 -27.18 0.47 -31.62
N GLY A 163 -25.86 0.31 -31.67
CA GLY A 163 -24.93 1.17 -32.38
C GLY A 163 -24.63 0.68 -33.80
N VAL A 164 -24.14 1.58 -34.65
CA VAL A 164 -23.58 1.24 -35.96
C VAL A 164 -22.19 0.64 -35.73
N TYR A 165 -21.91 -0.53 -36.32
CA TYR A 165 -20.60 -1.15 -36.22
C TYR A 165 -19.52 -0.23 -36.81
N LYS A 166 -18.54 0.17 -35.98
CA LYS A 166 -17.43 1.06 -36.33
C LYS A 166 -16.10 0.40 -35.97
N PRO A 167 -15.00 0.71 -36.68
CA PRO A 167 -13.67 0.39 -36.22
C PRO A 167 -13.44 1.01 -34.83
N ALA A 168 -13.00 0.20 -33.89
CA ALA A 168 -12.76 0.62 -32.52
C ALA A 168 -11.37 0.13 -32.07
N LEU A 169 -10.71 0.86 -31.18
CA LEU A 169 -9.51 0.41 -30.47
C LEU A 169 -9.90 -0.01 -29.06
N ASP A 170 -9.39 -1.14 -28.59
CA ASP A 170 -9.52 -1.48 -27.17
C ASP A 170 -8.38 -0.81 -26.42
N TYR A 171 -8.72 -0.02 -25.41
CA TYR A 171 -7.79 0.69 -24.56
C TYR A 171 -8.00 0.26 -23.11
N VAL A 172 -6.98 -0.35 -22.52
CA VAL A 172 -7.02 -0.92 -21.17
C VAL A 172 -6.19 -0.06 -20.25
N VAL A 173 -6.81 0.49 -19.21
CA VAL A 173 -6.12 1.22 -18.15
C VAL A 173 -6.14 0.39 -16.87
N THR A 174 -4.96 0.04 -16.36
CA THR A 174 -4.82 -0.69 -15.10
C THR A 174 -4.46 0.26 -13.96
N MET A 175 -5.29 0.26 -12.91
CA MET A 175 -5.13 1.12 -11.73
C MET A 175 -5.56 0.42 -10.44
N ALA A 176 -5.21 0.98 -9.29
CA ALA A 176 -5.52 0.41 -7.98
C ALA A 176 -6.80 1.02 -7.38
N VAL A 177 -7.59 0.17 -6.73
CA VAL A 177 -8.77 0.50 -5.93
C VAL A 177 -8.45 0.19 -4.47
N GLU A 178 -8.60 1.17 -3.59
CA GLU A 178 -8.50 0.98 -2.15
C GLU A 178 -9.84 0.52 -1.58
N SER A 179 -9.81 -0.45 -0.66
CA SER A 179 -11.02 -1.01 -0.05
C SER A 179 -11.55 -0.18 1.13
N GLY A 180 -10.73 0.70 1.71
CA GLY A 180 -11.05 1.41 2.96
C GLY A 180 -11.13 0.52 4.21
N VAL A 181 -10.83 -0.79 4.09
CA VAL A 181 -10.89 -1.72 5.21
C VAL A 181 -9.62 -1.60 6.04
N THR A 182 -9.79 -1.38 7.35
CA THR A 182 -8.69 -1.41 8.31
C THR A 182 -9.03 -2.38 9.43
N VAL A 183 -8.16 -3.37 9.63
CA VAL A 183 -8.25 -4.33 10.73
C VAL A 183 -7.29 -3.89 11.82
N GLU A 184 -7.82 -3.59 13.01
CA GLU A 184 -6.98 -3.39 14.20
C GLU A 184 -6.46 -4.75 14.66
N ARG A 185 -5.16 -4.98 14.47
CA ARG A 185 -4.50 -6.15 15.05
C ARG A 185 -4.49 -5.99 16.57
N GLY A 186 -4.66 -7.12 17.26
CA GLY A 186 -4.49 -7.17 18.71
C GLY A 186 -3.11 -6.66 19.16
N PRO A 187 -2.93 -6.39 20.45
CA PRO A 187 -1.67 -5.86 20.96
C PRO A 187 -0.48 -6.71 20.49
N ASP A 188 0.64 -6.06 20.15
CA ASP A 188 1.88 -6.74 19.74
C ASP A 188 2.19 -7.90 20.70
N VAL A 189 2.41 -9.10 20.17
CA VAL A 189 2.80 -10.26 21.00
C VAL A 189 4.22 -10.02 21.52
N ARG A 190 4.31 -9.58 22.78
CA ARG A 190 5.58 -9.19 23.43
C ARG A 190 6.24 -10.31 24.23
N ALA A 191 5.46 -11.32 24.63
CA ALA A 191 5.94 -12.51 25.31
C ALA A 191 5.28 -13.76 24.69
N MET A 192 6.09 -14.79 24.46
CA MET A 192 5.62 -16.13 24.08
C MET A 192 6.17 -17.11 25.11
N SER A 193 5.28 -17.93 25.69
CA SER A 193 5.63 -19.00 26.62
C SER A 193 5.44 -20.34 25.91
N LEU A 194 6.50 -21.14 25.81
CA LEU A 194 6.42 -22.54 25.35
C LEU A 194 6.49 -23.46 26.57
N ARG A 195 5.54 -24.40 26.66
CA ARG A 195 5.58 -25.51 27.61
C ARG A 195 5.81 -26.80 26.83
N THR A 196 6.93 -27.46 27.09
CA THR A 196 7.23 -28.79 26.54
C THR A 196 7.23 -29.80 27.68
N GLY A 197 6.39 -30.84 27.59
CA GLY A 197 6.35 -31.95 28.52
C GLY A 197 6.59 -33.28 27.79
N ILE A 198 7.23 -34.25 28.46
CA ILE A 198 7.38 -35.62 27.98
C ILE A 198 6.21 -36.45 28.53
N LEU A 199 5.43 -37.09 27.66
CA LEU A 199 4.17 -37.77 28.00
C LEU A 199 4.35 -38.96 28.97
N GLU A 200 5.56 -39.52 29.06
CA GLU A 200 5.83 -40.79 29.78
C GLU A 200 6.43 -40.63 31.19
N ARG A 201 6.58 -39.40 31.72
CA ARG A 201 7.09 -39.16 33.08
C ARG A 201 6.36 -38.00 33.78
N PRO A 202 5.25 -38.26 34.51
CA PRO A 202 4.57 -37.24 35.30
C PRO A 202 5.49 -36.80 36.45
N GLY A 203 5.83 -35.50 36.51
CA GLY A 203 6.52 -34.91 37.67
C GLY A 203 7.95 -34.38 37.47
N HIS A 204 8.49 -34.34 36.24
CA HIS A 204 9.70 -33.56 35.96
C HIS A 204 9.34 -32.13 35.51
N ASP A 205 10.08 -31.15 36.05
CA ASP A 205 9.90 -29.71 35.92
C ASP A 205 9.42 -29.26 34.53
N VAL A 206 8.19 -28.74 34.48
CA VAL A 206 7.74 -27.91 33.36
C VAL A 206 8.63 -26.66 33.37
N GLN A 207 9.72 -26.66 32.58
CA GLN A 207 10.50 -25.46 32.35
C GLN A 207 9.71 -24.54 31.43
N GLU A 208 8.86 -23.73 32.03
CA GLU A 208 8.24 -22.61 31.35
C GLU A 208 9.34 -21.59 30.99
N MET A 209 9.55 -21.36 29.70
CA MET A 209 10.58 -20.43 29.22
C MET A 209 9.92 -19.32 28.42
N ALA A 210 10.11 -18.08 28.86
CA ALA A 210 9.62 -16.90 28.15
C ALA A 210 10.74 -16.18 27.40
N ASN A 211 10.37 -15.49 26.32
CA ASN A 211 11.20 -14.46 25.72
C ASN A 211 10.76 -13.10 26.28
N VAL A 212 11.71 -12.31 26.78
CA VAL A 212 11.48 -10.96 27.29
C VAL A 212 12.07 -9.97 26.28
N GLY A 213 11.23 -9.15 25.66
CA GLY A 213 11.62 -8.09 24.74
C GLY A 213 11.37 -6.71 25.31
N GLY A 214 12.20 -5.73 24.94
CA GLY A 214 12.06 -4.35 25.37
C GLY A 214 12.83 -3.38 24.47
N ILE A 215 12.75 -2.10 24.80
CA ILE A 215 13.49 -1.01 24.14
C ILE A 215 14.32 -0.29 25.21
N VAL A 216 15.59 -0.04 24.90
CA VAL A 216 16.48 0.81 25.69
C VAL A 216 16.43 2.23 25.14
N ARG A 217 16.13 3.19 26.01
CA ARG A 217 16.14 4.63 25.68
C ARG A 217 16.99 5.42 26.65
N ASP A 218 17.52 6.54 26.19
CA ASP A 218 18.20 7.52 27.03
C ASP A 218 17.21 8.47 27.72
N ALA A 219 17.72 9.40 28.53
CA ALA A 219 16.92 10.39 29.25
C ALA A 219 16.17 11.38 28.33
N SER A 220 16.59 11.52 27.07
CA SER A 220 15.89 12.33 26.06
C SER A 220 14.79 11.55 25.33
N GLY A 221 14.71 10.24 25.57
CA GLY A 221 13.77 9.33 24.91
C GLY A 221 14.27 8.73 23.60
N ALA A 222 15.51 9.02 23.19
CA ALA A 222 16.12 8.46 21.98
C ALA A 222 16.52 6.99 22.20
N PRO A 223 16.40 6.11 21.19
CA PRO A 223 16.81 4.71 21.29
C PRO A 223 18.33 4.59 21.43
N VAL A 224 18.78 3.70 22.31
CA VAL A 224 20.21 3.46 22.57
C VAL A 224 20.65 2.13 21.97
N ALA A 225 21.54 2.18 20.98
CA ALA A 225 22.18 1.02 20.38
C ALA A 225 23.35 0.50 21.21
N ASP A 226 23.71 -0.77 21.02
CA ASP A 226 24.85 -1.42 21.66
C ASP A 226 24.82 -1.42 23.20
N ALA A 227 23.64 -1.27 23.79
CA ALA A 227 23.45 -1.38 25.22
C ALA A 227 23.44 -2.85 25.63
N TRP A 228 24.26 -3.20 26.60
CA TRP A 228 24.31 -4.54 27.19
C TRP A 228 23.17 -4.71 28.18
N VAL A 229 22.25 -5.63 27.89
CA VAL A 229 21.10 -5.95 28.72
C VAL A 229 21.30 -7.33 29.32
N ALA A 230 21.33 -7.46 30.64
CA ALA A 230 21.59 -8.73 31.30
C ALA A 230 20.67 -8.99 32.50
N VAL A 231 20.24 -10.24 32.64
CA VAL A 231 19.75 -10.80 33.91
C VAL A 231 20.93 -11.49 34.58
N THR A 232 21.61 -10.75 35.46
CA THR A 232 22.89 -11.19 36.04
C THR A 232 22.75 -12.49 36.84
N THR A 233 21.64 -12.65 37.58
CA THR A 233 21.35 -13.86 38.37
C THR A 233 21.21 -15.13 37.53
N LEU A 234 20.90 -14.99 36.25
CA LEU A 234 20.68 -16.11 35.32
C LEU A 234 21.78 -16.25 34.26
N GLY A 235 22.78 -15.36 34.25
CA GLY A 235 23.80 -15.32 33.19
C GLY A 235 23.22 -15.13 31.78
N ARG A 236 22.07 -14.47 31.65
CA ARG A 236 21.42 -14.20 30.35
C ARG A 236 21.68 -12.78 29.93
N PHE A 237 22.05 -12.58 28.67
CA PHE A 237 22.31 -11.25 28.13
C PHE A 237 21.87 -11.11 26.67
N ALA A 238 21.67 -9.88 26.26
CA ALA A 238 21.39 -9.46 24.88
C ALA A 238 21.98 -8.05 24.67
N THR A 239 22.22 -7.70 23.41
CA THR A 239 22.65 -6.35 23.03
C THR A 239 21.50 -5.66 22.30
N SER A 240 21.27 -4.37 22.57
CA SER A 240 20.26 -3.60 21.83
C SER A 240 20.72 -3.30 20.41
N GLY A 241 19.79 -3.38 19.45
CA GLY A 241 20.04 -3.02 18.05
C GLY A 241 20.03 -1.50 17.81
N PRO A 242 20.22 -1.05 16.56
CA PRO A 242 20.21 0.37 16.18
C PRO A 242 18.93 1.13 16.55
N ASP A 243 17.80 0.41 16.68
CA ASP A 243 16.50 0.93 17.08
C ASP A 243 16.24 0.81 18.61
N GLY A 244 17.28 0.48 19.39
CA GLY A 244 17.24 0.30 20.83
C GLY A 244 16.56 -0.99 21.29
N ARG A 245 16.09 -1.85 20.38
CA ARG A 245 15.37 -3.09 20.75
C ARG A 245 16.32 -4.18 21.20
N PHE A 246 15.92 -4.94 22.21
CA PHE A 246 16.63 -6.14 22.65
C PHE A 246 15.65 -7.30 22.88
N ARG A 247 16.20 -8.52 22.94
CA ARG A 247 15.43 -9.72 23.28
C ARG A 247 16.26 -10.69 24.12
N LEU A 248 15.86 -10.88 25.37
CA LEU A 248 16.37 -11.93 26.24
C LEU A 248 15.58 -13.21 25.98
N ARG A 249 16.27 -14.26 25.58
CA ARG A 249 15.66 -15.58 25.32
C ARG A 249 15.77 -16.47 26.54
N ARG A 250 14.79 -17.38 26.69
CA ARG A 250 14.85 -18.47 27.67
C ARG A 250 14.95 -17.97 29.13
N VAL A 251 14.14 -16.97 29.48
CA VAL A 251 14.03 -16.45 30.86
C VAL A 251 13.00 -17.30 31.62
N PRO A 252 13.37 -17.94 32.74
CA PRO A 252 12.44 -18.69 33.59
C PRO A 252 11.38 -17.77 34.22
N PRO A 253 10.24 -18.32 34.69
CA PRO A 253 9.23 -17.54 35.39
C PRO A 253 9.77 -17.06 36.72
N GLY A 254 9.24 -15.95 37.22
CA GLY A 254 9.68 -15.35 38.48
C GLY A 254 10.07 -13.88 38.34
N SER A 255 10.54 -13.29 39.44
CA SER A 255 11.00 -11.90 39.46
C SER A 255 12.51 -11.87 39.25
N HIS A 256 12.95 -11.12 38.25
CA HIS A 256 14.34 -11.00 37.82
C HIS A 256 14.75 -9.54 37.76
N GLU A 257 15.99 -9.24 38.11
CA GLU A 257 16.56 -7.91 37.87
C GLU A 257 17.29 -7.89 36.54
N VAL A 258 16.91 -6.94 35.68
CA VAL A 258 17.58 -6.67 34.41
C VAL A 258 18.46 -5.44 34.59
N ARG A 259 19.77 -5.63 34.42
CA ARG A 259 20.75 -4.54 34.36
C ARG A 259 21.00 -4.18 32.91
N VAL A 260 20.91 -2.89 32.60
CA VAL A 260 21.22 -2.34 31.28
C VAL A 260 22.41 -1.41 31.43
N ARG A 261 23.40 -1.56 30.55
CA ARG A 261 24.60 -0.74 30.52
C ARG A 261 24.83 -0.19 29.12
N GLY A 262 24.89 1.13 28.98
CA GLY A 262 25.30 1.81 27.76
C GLY A 262 26.82 1.75 27.56
N ARG A 263 27.25 1.92 26.30
CA ARG A 263 28.68 1.97 25.93
C ARG A 263 29.43 3.14 26.60
N ASP A 264 28.70 4.22 26.87
CA ASP A 264 29.15 5.42 27.57
C ASP A 264 29.33 5.22 29.10
N GLY A 265 28.99 4.03 29.61
CA GLY A 265 29.05 3.72 31.04
C GLY A 265 27.80 4.09 31.82
N SER A 266 26.73 4.57 31.15
CA SER A 266 25.42 4.73 31.77
C SER A 266 24.85 3.37 32.20
N GLU A 267 24.17 3.32 33.33
CA GLU A 267 23.57 2.08 33.84
C GLU A 267 22.17 2.32 34.42
N ALA A 268 21.31 1.32 34.25
CA ALA A 268 20.02 1.24 34.93
C ALA A 268 19.72 -0.20 35.31
N THR A 269 18.97 -0.37 36.40
CA THR A 269 18.46 -1.67 36.84
C THR A 269 16.95 -1.60 36.90
N VAL A 270 16.27 -2.58 36.31
CA VAL A 270 14.81 -2.66 36.27
C VAL A 270 14.35 -4.05 36.68
N GLY A 271 13.39 -4.12 37.60
CA GLY A 271 12.74 -5.36 37.99
C GLY A 271 11.75 -5.83 36.93
N VAL A 272 11.79 -7.12 36.61
CA VAL A 272 10.94 -7.79 35.62
C VAL A 272 10.28 -8.98 36.28
N ARG A 273 8.95 -9.06 36.25
CA ARG A 273 8.22 -10.29 36.56
C ARG A 273 7.95 -11.05 35.26
N VAL A 274 8.26 -12.34 35.21
CA VAL A 274 8.00 -13.23 34.09
C VAL A 274 6.88 -14.21 34.48
N PRO A 275 5.80 -14.34 33.68
CA PRO A 275 5.59 -13.72 32.37
C PRO A 275 5.31 -12.20 32.47
N THR A 276 5.91 -11.44 31.55
CA THR A 276 5.97 -9.97 31.60
C THR A 276 4.92 -9.36 30.69
N GLU A 277 4.20 -8.34 31.15
CA GLU A 277 3.25 -7.60 30.30
C GLU A 277 3.96 -6.54 29.43
N VAL A 278 4.86 -5.71 29.97
CA VAL A 278 5.69 -4.75 29.22
C VAL A 278 6.95 -4.38 30.05
N LEU A 279 8.13 -4.28 29.40
CA LEU A 279 9.32 -3.66 30.02
C LEU A 279 9.84 -2.49 29.18
N ASN A 280 9.77 -1.28 29.72
CA ASN A 280 10.46 -0.11 29.20
C ASN A 280 11.61 0.22 30.14
N VAL A 281 12.85 0.26 29.62
CA VAL A 281 14.03 0.61 30.43
C VAL A 281 14.57 1.95 29.97
N VAL A 282 14.65 2.91 30.90
CA VAL A 282 15.25 4.23 30.68
C VAL A 282 16.60 4.26 31.39
N LEU A 283 17.67 4.54 30.63
CA LEU A 283 19.01 4.74 31.17
C LEU A 283 19.12 6.13 31.79
N SER A 284 19.62 6.20 33.03
CA SER A 284 19.93 7.47 33.70
C SER A 284 21.38 7.88 33.45
N ALA A 285 21.65 9.19 33.44
CA ALA A 285 22.97 9.75 33.23
C ALA A 285 23.99 9.29 34.31
N PRO A 286 25.29 9.17 33.97
CA PRO A 286 26.30 8.67 34.91
C PRO A 286 26.46 9.61 36.12
N ALA A 287 26.52 9.01 37.32
CA ALA A 287 26.82 9.73 38.55
C ALA A 287 28.25 10.30 38.51
N LYS A 288 28.40 11.61 38.67
CA LYS A 288 29.72 12.25 38.87
C LYS A 288 30.37 11.69 40.13
N ALA A 289 31.55 11.09 39.98
CA ALA A 289 32.41 10.72 41.10
C ALA A 289 32.84 12.00 41.85
N GLY A 290 32.17 12.30 42.95
CA GLY A 290 32.57 13.35 43.89
C GLY A 290 33.83 12.92 44.63
N GLY A 291 34.95 13.58 44.32
CA GLY A 291 36.23 13.38 44.99
C GLY A 291 36.14 13.67 46.49
N GLY A 292 36.37 12.63 47.29
CA GLY A 292 36.67 12.77 48.71
C GLY A 292 38.19 12.90 48.89
N ALA A 293 38.65 14.09 49.24
CA ALA A 293 39.96 14.31 49.85
C ALA A 293 39.79 15.17 51.13
N LYS A 294 39.72 14.49 52.27
CA LYS A 294 40.24 14.92 53.59
C LYS A 294 41.51 14.06 53.76
N ARG A 295 42.68 14.53 54.20
CA ARG A 295 43.09 15.57 55.13
C ARG A 295 44.48 16.07 54.70
#